data_AF-A0A7X5R5C6-F1
#
_entry.id   AF-A0A7X5R5C6-F1
#
_cell.length_a   1.000
_cell.length_b   1.000
_cell.length_c   1.000
_cell.angle_alpha   90.00
_cell.angle_beta   90.00
_cell.angle_gamma   90.00
#
_symmetry.space_group_name_H-M   'P 1'
#
loop_
_entity.id
_entity.type
_entity.pdbx_description
1 polymer ?
#
loop_
_entity_poly.entity_id
_entity_poly.type
_entity_poly.pdbx_seq_one_letter_code
_entity_poly.pdbx_strand_id
1 'polypeptide(L)'
;MEEFKMANNEKITGLEGSTNFEQDEKTLLAALLEASDYKSNTEGNTRIIAVKKNDIVLFRFRVRALSQMEVQAARKKATREIPNPAGDKFPAISGEMNLSEYHSNLIYTATVEEDRKKVWNNKSFMENKNILNAEECIDLVLKGGIKEKVVNVIFELSGYGNEDVVDDIEFIKN
;
A
#
# COMPACT_ATOMS: atom_id res chain seq x y z
N MET A 1 -11.66 -43.08 25.55
CA MET A 1 -11.03 -42.86 24.23
C MET A 1 -11.04 -41.36 24.05
N GLU A 2 -9.86 -40.76 24.24
CA GLU A 2 -9.58 -39.34 23.99
C GLU A 2 -9.95 -38.94 22.58
N GLU A 3 -10.40 -37.69 22.41
CA GLU A 3 -9.85 -36.86 21.34
C GLU A 3 -9.84 -35.38 21.76
N PHE A 4 -8.62 -34.92 22.00
CA PHE A 4 -8.17 -33.56 22.23
C PHE A 4 -8.47 -32.72 20.97
N LYS A 5 -9.15 -31.57 21.09
CA LYS A 5 -9.12 -30.54 20.05
C LYS A 5 -8.59 -29.23 20.60
N MET A 6 -7.29 -29.08 20.37
CA MET A 6 -6.51 -27.86 20.14
C MET A 6 -7.18 -26.56 20.60
N ALA A 7 -6.71 -26.06 21.75
CA ALA A 7 -6.77 -24.63 22.01
C ALA A 7 -5.98 -23.92 20.91
N ASN A 8 -6.63 -23.03 20.17
CA ASN A 8 -5.95 -22.06 19.32
C ASN A 8 -5.06 -21.22 20.22
N ASN A 9 -3.77 -21.55 20.26
CA ASN A 9 -2.78 -20.78 20.97
C ASN A 9 -2.36 -19.60 20.09
N GLU A 10 -3.29 -18.69 19.81
CA GLU A 10 -2.94 -17.38 19.31
C GLU A 10 -2.14 -16.69 20.40
N LYS A 11 -0.92 -16.29 20.06
CA LYS A 11 -0.04 -15.60 20.99
C LYS A 11 -0.49 -14.14 21.07
N ILE A 12 -1.58 -13.90 21.78
CA ILE A 12 -2.13 -12.58 22.03
C ILE A 12 -1.12 -11.83 22.90
N THR A 13 -0.56 -10.74 22.38
CA THR A 13 0.40 -9.87 23.09
C THR A 13 -0.27 -8.68 23.77
N GLY A 14 -1.61 -8.57 23.66
CA GLY A 14 -2.45 -7.52 24.25
C GLY A 14 -3.33 -8.03 25.40
N LEU A 15 -3.84 -7.08 26.21
CA LEU A 15 -4.55 -7.19 27.49
C LEU A 15 -5.76 -8.17 27.52
N GLU A 16 -5.52 -9.46 27.42
CA GLU A 16 -6.51 -10.48 27.74
C GLU A 16 -6.07 -11.19 29.04
N GLY A 17 -6.58 -10.71 30.18
CA GLY A 17 -6.62 -11.46 31.45
C GLY A 17 -5.48 -11.28 32.46
N SER A 18 -5.01 -10.07 32.75
CA SER A 18 -3.78 -9.88 33.55
C SER A 18 -3.95 -9.19 34.91
N THR A 19 -3.10 -9.63 35.86
CA THR A 19 -2.95 -9.12 37.23
C THR A 19 -1.69 -8.26 37.42
N ASN A 20 -1.00 -7.82 36.35
CA ASN A 20 0.29 -7.11 36.45
C ASN A 20 0.49 -6.00 35.39
N PHE A 21 -0.20 -4.88 35.61
CA PHE A 21 -0.41 -3.76 34.68
C PHE A 21 0.85 -3.15 34.03
N GLU A 22 1.96 -2.99 34.75
CA GLU A 22 3.17 -2.32 34.22
C GLU A 22 3.93 -3.16 33.17
N GLN A 23 3.88 -4.49 33.28
CA GLN A 23 4.48 -5.39 32.29
C GLN A 23 3.60 -5.49 31.05
N ASP A 24 2.28 -5.40 31.22
CA ASP A 24 1.31 -5.40 30.13
C ASP A 24 1.39 -4.12 29.31
N GLU A 25 1.60 -2.96 29.94
CA GLU A 25 1.75 -1.68 29.25
C GLU A 25 2.98 -1.66 28.32
N LYS A 26 4.12 -2.21 28.76
CA LYS A 26 5.32 -2.33 27.92
C LYS A 26 5.11 -3.29 26.75
N THR A 27 4.36 -4.37 26.97
CA THR A 27 4.05 -5.35 25.93
C THR A 27 3.09 -4.77 24.90
N LEU A 28 2.06 -4.05 25.35
CA LEU A 28 1.13 -3.32 24.50
C LEU A 28 1.86 -2.25 23.67
N LEU A 29 2.74 -1.46 24.30
CA LEU A 29 3.53 -0.46 23.58
C LEU A 29 4.37 -1.11 22.48
N ALA A 30 5.03 -2.23 22.75
CA ALA A 30 5.79 -2.96 21.74
C ALA A 30 4.91 -3.45 20.58
N ALA A 31 3.72 -3.98 20.88
CA ALA A 31 2.76 -4.41 19.85
C ALA A 31 2.24 -3.23 18.99
N LEU A 32 1.94 -2.08 19.62
CA LEU A 32 1.51 -0.88 18.91
C LEU A 32 2.62 -0.30 18.02
N LEU A 33 3.86 -0.32 18.50
CA LEU A 33 5.03 0.13 17.71
C LEU A 33 5.23 -0.77 16.49
N GLU A 34 5.19 -2.09 16.67
CA GLU A 34 5.29 -3.06 15.58
C GLU A 34 4.16 -2.86 14.56
N ALA A 35 2.92 -2.74 15.02
CA ALA A 35 1.76 -2.51 14.16
C ALA A 35 1.84 -1.18 13.40
N SER A 36 2.48 -0.15 13.98
CA SER A 36 2.63 1.16 13.34
C SER A 36 3.72 1.21 12.27
N ASP A 37 4.67 0.26 12.29
CA ASP A 37 5.84 0.26 11.40
C ASP A 37 5.61 -0.44 10.06
N TYR A 38 4.37 -0.72 9.67
CA TYR A 38 4.01 -1.36 8.39
C TYR A 38 4.53 -0.61 7.14
N LYS A 39 4.94 0.65 7.29
CA LYS A 39 5.53 1.48 6.22
C LYS A 39 7.04 1.34 6.10
N SER A 40 7.71 0.66 7.03
CA SER A 40 9.16 0.52 6.98
C SER A 40 9.59 -0.32 5.77
N ASN A 41 10.80 -0.03 5.27
CA ASN A 41 11.38 -0.75 4.13
C ASN A 41 12.07 -2.06 4.57
N THR A 42 11.58 -2.71 5.63
CA THR A 42 12.12 -3.98 6.13
C THR A 42 11.70 -5.15 5.24
N GLU A 43 12.40 -6.28 5.33
CA GLU A 43 12.18 -7.44 4.44
C GLU A 43 10.76 -8.05 4.56
N GLY A 44 10.08 -7.85 5.69
CA GLY A 44 8.69 -8.30 5.89
C GLY A 44 7.63 -7.37 5.28
N ASN A 45 7.96 -6.09 5.10
CA ASN A 45 6.98 -5.05 4.74
C ASN A 45 7.03 -4.64 3.26
N THR A 46 7.88 -5.31 2.47
CA THR A 46 8.06 -5.00 1.05
C THR A 46 7.97 -6.24 0.15
N ARG A 47 7.46 -6.07 -1.07
CA ARG A 47 7.48 -7.09 -2.14
C ARG A 47 8.38 -6.63 -3.27
N ILE A 48 9.17 -7.56 -3.81
CA ILE A 48 9.96 -7.33 -5.03
C ILE A 48 9.09 -7.61 -6.26
N ILE A 49 8.94 -6.59 -7.10
CA ILE A 49 8.31 -6.69 -8.42
C ILE A 49 9.40 -6.87 -9.47
N ALA A 50 9.27 -7.90 -10.32
CA ALA A 50 10.16 -8.13 -11.44
C ALA A 50 9.46 -7.84 -12.78
N VAL A 51 10.00 -6.88 -13.53
CA VAL A 51 9.48 -6.52 -14.86
C VAL A 51 10.16 -7.38 -15.91
N LYS A 52 9.38 -8.19 -16.62
CA LYS A 52 9.86 -9.16 -17.60
C LYS A 52 9.41 -8.82 -19.02
N LYS A 53 10.25 -9.12 -20.00
CA LYS A 53 9.92 -9.11 -21.43
C LYS A 53 10.47 -10.39 -22.06
N ASN A 54 9.59 -11.22 -22.62
CA ASN A 54 9.96 -12.52 -23.21
C ASN A 54 10.80 -13.37 -22.24
N ASP A 55 10.32 -13.54 -21.01
CA ASP A 55 10.98 -14.25 -19.90
C ASP A 55 12.31 -13.69 -19.38
N ILE A 56 12.83 -12.64 -20.01
CA ILE A 56 14.01 -11.92 -19.53
C ILE A 56 13.57 -10.87 -18.51
N VAL A 57 14.15 -10.92 -17.31
CA VAL A 57 13.98 -9.87 -16.29
C VAL A 57 14.78 -8.66 -16.72
N LEU A 58 14.09 -7.55 -16.99
CA LEU A 58 14.73 -6.28 -17.38
C LEU A 58 15.22 -5.52 -16.15
N PHE A 59 14.37 -5.40 -15.13
CA PHE A 59 14.70 -4.75 -13.86
C PHE A 59 13.74 -5.20 -12.76
N ARG A 60 14.05 -4.83 -11.52
CA ARG A 60 13.23 -5.08 -10.34
C ARG A 60 13.13 -3.83 -9.49
N PHE A 61 12.05 -3.71 -8.73
CA PHE A 61 11.85 -2.65 -7.74
C PHE A 61 11.01 -3.20 -6.58
N ARG A 62 11.16 -2.60 -5.40
CA ARG A 62 10.40 -2.96 -4.21
C ARG A 62 9.23 -2.02 -4.01
N VAL A 63 8.09 -2.58 -3.61
CA VAL A 63 6.90 -1.84 -3.18
C VAL A 63 6.55 -2.19 -1.73
N ARG A 64 6.03 -1.22 -0.99
CA ARG A 64 5.50 -1.36 0.38
C ARG A 64 3.99 -1.16 0.40
N ALA A 65 3.39 -1.48 1.54
CA ALA A 65 2.02 -1.11 1.87
C ALA A 65 1.80 0.42 1.82
N LEU A 66 0.58 0.82 1.49
CA LEU A 66 0.11 2.19 1.52
C LEU A 66 -0.94 2.38 2.61
N SER A 67 -0.87 3.50 3.31
CA SER A 67 -1.97 3.92 4.18
C SER A 67 -3.17 4.41 3.37
N GLN A 68 -4.34 4.41 4.02
CA GLN A 68 -5.56 5.01 3.44
C GLN A 68 -5.33 6.43 2.95
N MET A 69 -4.59 7.25 3.70
CA MET A 69 -4.29 8.64 3.32
C MET A 69 -3.48 8.73 2.01
N GLU A 70 -2.52 7.83 1.79
CA GLU A 70 -1.71 7.79 0.57
C GLU A 70 -2.56 7.36 -0.64
N VAL A 71 -3.43 6.36 -0.46
CA VAL A 71 -4.37 5.93 -1.50
C VAL A 71 -5.32 7.06 -1.87
N GLN A 72 -5.88 7.78 -0.88
CA GLN A 72 -6.73 8.94 -1.13
C GLN A 72 -5.98 10.10 -1.80
N ALA A 73 -4.73 10.36 -1.41
CA ALA A 73 -3.90 11.39 -2.04
C ALA A 73 -3.62 11.07 -3.50
N ALA A 74 -3.29 9.81 -3.82
CA ALA A 74 -3.12 9.35 -5.20
C ALA A 74 -4.42 9.50 -6.01
N ARG A 75 -5.57 9.17 -5.41
CA ARG A 75 -6.89 9.32 -6.04
C ARG A 75 -7.19 10.79 -6.34
N LYS A 76 -6.97 11.66 -5.36
CA LYS A 76 -7.21 13.11 -5.49
C LYS A 76 -6.35 13.70 -6.60
N LYS A 77 -5.06 13.37 -6.64
CA LYS A 77 -4.14 13.86 -7.67
C LYS A 77 -4.54 13.44 -9.08
N ALA A 78 -5.09 12.23 -9.24
CA ALA A 78 -5.57 11.72 -10.52
C ALA A 78 -7.01 12.18 -10.87
N THR A 79 -7.69 12.90 -10.00
CA THR A 79 -9.07 13.37 -10.22
C THR A 79 -9.05 14.83 -10.64
N ARG A 80 -9.63 15.14 -11.80
CA ARG A 80 -9.73 16.52 -12.26
C ARG A 80 -10.72 17.30 -11.40
N GLU A 81 -10.38 18.54 -11.07
CA GLU A 81 -11.33 19.48 -10.49
C GLU A 81 -12.04 20.23 -11.62
N ILE A 82 -13.37 20.20 -11.63
CA ILE A 82 -14.18 20.90 -12.62
C ILE A 82 -14.85 22.12 -11.96
N PRO A 83 -14.98 23.25 -12.70
CA PRO A 83 -15.68 24.42 -12.19
C PRO A 83 -17.10 24.07 -11.74
N ASN A 84 -17.55 24.73 -10.66
CA ASN A 84 -18.88 24.47 -10.14
C ASN A 84 -19.94 25.02 -11.11
N PRO A 85 -20.91 24.22 -11.60
CA PRO A 85 -21.98 24.70 -12.46
C PRO A 85 -22.86 25.78 -11.82
N ALA A 86 -22.89 25.86 -10.48
CA ALA A 86 -23.59 26.91 -9.74
C ALA A 86 -22.84 28.27 -9.74
N GLY A 87 -21.63 28.33 -10.28
CA GLY A 87 -20.83 29.55 -10.48
C GLY A 87 -19.50 29.58 -9.72
N ASP A 88 -18.59 30.46 -10.14
CA ASP A 88 -17.19 30.52 -9.70
C ASP A 88 -16.97 30.88 -8.22
N LYS A 89 -18.04 31.26 -7.51
CA LYS A 89 -18.01 31.55 -6.06
C LYS A 89 -18.08 30.29 -5.21
N PHE A 90 -18.42 29.14 -5.80
CA PHE A 90 -18.53 27.87 -5.11
C PHE A 90 -17.28 27.02 -5.31
N PRO A 91 -16.93 26.13 -4.34
CA PRO A 91 -15.82 25.21 -4.51
C PRO A 91 -15.97 24.37 -5.78
N ALA A 92 -14.84 24.15 -6.45
CA ALA A 92 -14.76 23.21 -7.57
C ALA A 92 -15.24 21.83 -7.13
N ILE A 93 -15.84 21.08 -8.04
CA ILE A 93 -16.35 19.74 -7.77
C ILE A 93 -15.40 18.70 -8.41
N SER A 94 -15.44 17.47 -7.90
CA SER A 94 -14.66 16.37 -8.46
C SER A 94 -15.24 15.93 -9.80
N GLY A 95 -14.41 15.94 -10.84
CA GLY A 95 -14.71 15.42 -12.17
C GLY A 95 -14.24 13.97 -12.35
N GLU A 96 -13.93 13.60 -13.60
CA GLU A 96 -13.46 12.27 -13.94
C GLU A 96 -12.04 12.00 -13.39
N MET A 97 -11.85 10.79 -12.87
CA MET A 97 -10.54 10.30 -12.42
C MET A 97 -9.82 9.58 -13.56
N ASN A 98 -8.58 9.99 -13.83
CA ASN A 98 -7.71 9.30 -14.76
C ASN A 98 -7.14 8.03 -14.11
N LEU A 99 -7.62 6.86 -14.53
CA LEU A 99 -7.19 5.58 -13.95
C LEU A 99 -5.70 5.30 -14.17
N SER A 100 -5.14 5.68 -15.32
CA SER A 100 -3.72 5.44 -15.60
C SER A 100 -2.84 6.28 -14.68
N GLU A 101 -3.19 7.55 -14.50
CA GLU A 101 -2.50 8.45 -13.57
C GLU A 101 -2.67 8.00 -12.12
N TYR A 102 -3.85 7.52 -11.74
CA TYR A 102 -4.09 6.96 -10.41
C TYR A 102 -3.16 5.77 -10.14
N HIS A 103 -3.07 4.81 -11.07
CA HIS A 103 -2.17 3.66 -10.95
C HIS A 103 -0.70 4.08 -10.90
N SER A 104 -0.27 5.00 -11.76
CA SER A 104 1.11 5.51 -11.73
C SER A 104 1.44 6.20 -10.40
N ASN A 105 0.51 6.98 -9.84
CA ASN A 105 0.68 7.63 -8.53
C ASN A 105 0.76 6.60 -7.39
N LEU A 106 -0.07 5.55 -7.40
CA LEU A 106 0.00 4.47 -6.42
C LEU A 106 1.35 3.74 -6.47
N ILE A 107 1.77 3.33 -7.68
CA ILE A 107 3.04 2.62 -7.88
C ILE A 107 4.22 3.50 -7.44
N TYR A 108 4.23 4.78 -7.80
CA TYR A 108 5.27 5.70 -7.38
C TYR A 108 5.34 5.80 -5.86
N THR A 109 4.20 6.05 -5.21
CA THR A 109 4.12 6.24 -3.75
C THR A 109 4.52 4.99 -2.97
N ALA A 110 4.12 3.82 -3.47
CA ALA A 110 4.43 2.52 -2.87
C ALA A 110 5.87 2.07 -3.12
N THR A 111 6.53 2.57 -4.18
CA THR A 111 7.92 2.19 -4.45
C THR A 111 8.84 2.75 -3.36
N VAL A 112 9.75 1.93 -2.85
CA VAL A 112 10.74 2.36 -1.86
C VAL A 112 11.60 3.51 -2.39
N GLU A 113 12.04 4.41 -1.52
CA GLU A 113 12.72 5.66 -1.91
C GLU A 113 13.98 5.41 -2.76
N GLU A 114 14.76 4.38 -2.42
CA GLU A 114 15.99 4.03 -3.15
C GLU A 114 15.68 3.59 -4.58
N ASP A 115 14.61 2.82 -4.77
CA ASP A 115 14.23 2.29 -6.07
C ASP A 115 13.51 3.35 -6.90
N ARG A 116 12.73 4.26 -6.27
CA ARG A 116 12.18 5.45 -6.94
C ARG A 116 13.27 6.28 -7.59
N LYS A 117 14.34 6.57 -6.86
CA LYS A 117 15.48 7.37 -7.35
C LYS A 117 16.18 6.71 -8.54
N LYS A 118 16.35 5.38 -8.50
CA LYS A 118 17.09 4.63 -9.51
C LYS A 118 16.28 4.33 -10.76
N VAL A 119 14.99 4.02 -10.60
CA VAL A 119 14.11 3.51 -11.65
C VAL A 119 13.24 4.64 -12.22
N TRP A 120 12.38 5.23 -11.40
CA TRP A 120 11.37 6.18 -11.89
C TRP A 120 11.93 7.57 -12.11
N ASN A 121 12.83 8.03 -11.23
CA ASN A 121 13.51 9.34 -11.31
C ASN A 121 14.87 9.25 -12.02
N ASN A 122 15.05 8.27 -12.90
CA ASN A 122 16.29 8.11 -13.66
C ASN A 122 16.44 9.25 -14.68
N LYS A 123 17.28 10.24 -14.37
CA LYS A 123 17.49 11.43 -15.21
C LYS A 123 17.86 11.09 -16.65
N SER A 124 18.79 10.14 -16.83
CA SER A 124 19.21 9.72 -18.17
C SER A 124 18.07 9.15 -18.98
N PHE A 125 17.20 8.31 -18.37
CA PHE A 125 16.02 7.80 -19.07
C PHE A 125 15.02 8.91 -19.38
N MET A 126 14.76 9.81 -18.41
CA MET A 126 13.82 10.92 -18.56
C MET A 126 14.22 11.87 -19.70
N GLU A 127 15.50 12.24 -19.77
CA GLU A 127 16.07 13.06 -20.85
C GLU A 127 15.96 12.36 -22.21
N ASN A 128 16.30 11.07 -22.28
CA ASN A 128 16.21 10.29 -23.52
C ASN A 128 14.78 10.10 -24.03
N LYS A 129 13.79 10.13 -23.14
CA LYS A 129 12.37 9.98 -23.47
C LYS A 129 11.60 11.30 -23.50
N ASN A 130 12.27 12.42 -23.21
CA ASN A 130 11.66 13.75 -23.11
C ASN A 130 10.43 13.77 -22.20
N ILE A 131 10.53 13.15 -21.03
CA ILE A 131 9.49 13.12 -19.98
C ILE A 131 9.94 13.95 -18.78
N LEU A 132 8.99 14.55 -18.07
CA LEU A 132 9.28 15.54 -17.03
C LEU A 132 9.07 15.01 -15.61
N ASN A 133 8.32 13.92 -15.45
CA ASN A 133 7.91 13.41 -14.15
C ASN A 133 7.96 11.87 -14.08
N ALA A 134 7.92 11.36 -12.86
CA ALA A 134 8.06 9.93 -12.58
C ALA A 134 6.83 9.13 -13.00
N GLU A 135 5.67 9.75 -12.96
CA GLU A 135 4.39 9.16 -13.32
C GLU A 135 4.34 8.83 -14.82
N GLU A 136 4.83 9.74 -15.67
CA GLU A 136 5.05 9.50 -17.10
C GLU A 136 6.08 8.39 -17.35
N CYS A 137 7.14 8.32 -16.52
CA CYS A 137 8.12 7.23 -16.60
C CYS A 137 7.46 5.87 -16.35
N ILE A 138 6.66 5.76 -15.30
CA ILE A 138 5.91 4.54 -14.98
C ILE A 138 4.91 4.21 -16.09
N ASP A 139 4.20 5.21 -16.60
CA ASP A 139 3.19 5.06 -17.65
C ASP A 139 3.80 4.52 -18.95
N LEU A 140 5.01 4.99 -19.30
CA LEU A 140 5.77 4.60 -20.48
C LEU A 140 6.41 3.20 -20.35
N VAL A 141 6.90 2.85 -19.15
CA VAL A 141 7.68 1.63 -18.92
C VAL A 141 6.78 0.42 -18.64
N LEU A 142 5.67 0.60 -17.92
CA LEU A 142 4.77 -0.47 -17.54
C LEU A 142 3.53 -0.51 -18.44
N LYS A 143 3.26 -1.65 -19.08
CA LYS A 143 2.01 -1.87 -19.82
C LYS A 143 0.80 -1.83 -18.86
N GLY A 144 -0.39 -1.47 -19.36
CA GLY A 144 -1.61 -1.37 -18.54
C GLY A 144 -1.87 -2.58 -17.63
N GLY A 145 -1.88 -3.79 -18.18
CA GLY A 145 -2.09 -5.01 -17.38
C GLY A 145 -0.93 -5.36 -16.43
N ILE A 146 0.28 -4.81 -16.64
CA ILE A 146 1.37 -4.93 -15.66
C ILE A 146 1.15 -3.92 -14.53
N LYS A 147 0.77 -2.67 -14.84
CA LYS A 147 0.44 -1.66 -13.83
C LYS A 147 -0.65 -2.16 -12.89
N GLU A 148 -1.74 -2.69 -13.44
CA GLU A 148 -2.85 -3.23 -12.66
C GLU A 148 -2.40 -4.36 -11.72
N LYS A 149 -1.56 -5.29 -12.20
CA LYS A 149 -0.99 -6.35 -11.35
C LYS A 149 -0.14 -5.80 -10.22
N VAL A 150 0.68 -4.77 -10.48
CA VAL A 150 1.49 -4.12 -9.43
C VAL A 150 0.60 -3.43 -8.41
N VAL A 151 -0.46 -2.74 -8.86
CA VAL A 151 -1.45 -2.11 -7.99
C VAL A 151 -2.15 -3.14 -7.10
N ASN A 152 -2.53 -4.30 -7.64
CA ASN A 152 -3.13 -5.37 -6.83
C ASN A 152 -2.17 -5.86 -5.75
N VAL A 153 -0.88 -6.06 -6.07
CA VAL A 153 0.12 -6.43 -5.05
C VAL A 153 0.27 -5.35 -3.98
N ILE A 154 0.20 -4.07 -4.35
CA ILE A 154 0.23 -2.96 -3.38
C ILE A 154 -1.01 -3.01 -2.47
N PHE A 155 -2.19 -3.28 -3.03
CA PHE A 155 -3.42 -3.38 -2.26
C PHE A 155 -3.43 -4.59 -1.32
N GLU A 156 -2.97 -5.75 -1.78
CA GLU A 156 -2.75 -6.94 -0.95
C GLU A 156 -1.82 -6.61 0.24
N LEU A 157 -0.66 -5.99 -0.02
CA LEU A 157 0.24 -5.54 1.04
C LEU A 157 -0.40 -4.53 2.00
N SER A 158 -1.41 -3.80 1.55
CA SER A 158 -2.12 -2.78 2.33
C SER A 158 -3.34 -3.34 3.06
N GLY A 159 -3.55 -4.67 3.06
CA GLY A 159 -4.67 -5.33 3.73
C GLY A 159 -5.98 -5.36 2.93
N TYR A 160 -5.96 -5.02 1.65
CA TYR A 160 -7.14 -5.14 0.79
C TYR A 160 -7.17 -6.54 0.15
N GLY A 161 -8.24 -7.31 0.37
CA GLY A 161 -8.44 -8.62 -0.28
C GLY A 161 -8.50 -9.85 0.62
N ASN A 162 -8.62 -9.67 1.94
CA ASN A 162 -8.85 -10.64 3.03
C ASN A 162 -7.61 -11.37 3.63
N GLU A 163 -7.51 -11.26 4.96
CA GLU A 163 -7.19 -12.26 6.02
C GLU A 163 -6.55 -11.60 7.26
N ASP A 164 -6.02 -10.37 7.13
CA ASP A 164 -5.50 -9.62 8.28
C ASP A 164 -6.61 -8.79 8.96
N VAL A 165 -7.37 -9.47 9.82
CA VAL A 165 -7.99 -8.99 11.08
C VAL A 165 -9.10 -7.94 10.99
N VAL A 166 -10.34 -8.43 10.91
CA VAL A 166 -11.34 -8.20 11.97
C VAL A 166 -12.04 -9.55 12.17
N ASP A 167 -11.47 -10.44 12.97
CA ASP A 167 -12.27 -11.57 13.44
C ASP A 167 -13.34 -11.00 14.36
N ASP A 168 -14.60 -11.02 13.90
CA ASP A 168 -15.75 -10.72 14.74
C ASP A 168 -15.75 -11.75 15.87
N ILE A 169 -15.24 -11.36 17.04
CA ILE A 169 -15.30 -12.19 18.23
C ILE A 169 -16.79 -12.27 18.60
N GLU A 170 -17.47 -13.33 18.16
CA GLU A 170 -18.86 -13.59 18.55
C GLU A 170 -18.89 -13.73 20.08
N PHE A 171 -19.40 -12.72 20.77
CA PHE A 171 -19.67 -12.80 22.20
C PHE A 171 -20.76 -13.85 22.44
N ILE A 172 -20.34 -15.08 22.75
CA ILE A 172 -21.24 -16.11 23.27
C ILE A 172 -21.77 -15.59 24.62
N LYS A 173 -23.03 -15.15 24.63
CA LYS A 173 -23.76 -14.85 25.86
C LYS A 173 -23.93 -16.15 26.64
N ASN A 174 -23.29 -16.23 27.81
CA ASN A 174 -23.63 -17.20 28.85
C ASN A 174 -25.01 -16.88 29.47
#